data_AF-A0A1D6DZS9-F1
#
_entry.id   AF-A0A1D6DZS9-F1
#
_cell.length_a   1.000
_cell.length_b   1.000
_cell.length_c   1.000
_cell.angle_alpha   90.00
_cell.angle_beta   90.00
_cell.angle_gamma   90.00
#
_symmetry.space_group_name_H-M   'P 1'
#
loop_
_entity.id
_entity.type
_entity.pdbx_description
1 polymer ?
#
loop_
_entity_poly.entity_id
_entity_poly.type
_entity_poly.pdbx_seq_one_letter_code
_entity_poly.pdbx_strand_id
1 'polypeptide(L)'
;MRILFFLLVIMQVDDTEVISFLLQTEIIPLCLRTMEMGSELSKTVATFIVQKILLDDVGLRYICATAERFFAVGSVLANMVVSLADQPSTRLLKHIIRCYLRLSDNPRACAALQSCLPDMLKDGTFNNCLRDDPATRRWLQQLLHNVTGGGMGGAPQPGMDPMNMGM
;
A
#
# COMPACT_ATOMS: atom_id res chain seq x y z
N MET A 1 -12.44 19.30 7.68
CA MET A 1 -11.46 19.33 8.79
C MET A 1 -11.98 18.75 10.11
N ARG A 2 -13.14 19.18 10.65
CA ARG A 2 -13.65 18.67 11.95
C ARG A 2 -13.87 17.15 11.98
N ILE A 3 -14.38 16.56 10.89
CA ILE A 3 -14.60 15.11 10.77
C ILE A 3 -13.28 14.32 10.79
N LEU A 4 -12.27 14.72 10.02
CA LEU A 4 -10.95 14.05 10.01
C LEU A 4 -10.25 14.10 11.37
N PHE A 5 -10.38 15.21 12.10
CA PHE A 5 -9.80 15.33 13.43
C PHE A 5 -10.52 14.42 14.45
N PHE A 6 -11.85 14.31 14.32
CA PHE A 6 -12.65 13.39 15.13
C PHE A 6 -12.28 11.93 14.86
N LEU A 7 -12.11 11.58 13.58
CA LEU A 7 -11.66 10.25 13.16
C LEU A 7 -10.25 9.94 13.65
N LEU A 8 -9.33 10.91 13.63
CA LEU A 8 -7.98 10.74 14.15
C LEU A 8 -7.99 10.42 15.65
N VAL A 9 -8.84 11.09 16.43
CA VAL A 9 -9.02 10.83 17.87
C VAL A 9 -9.62 9.44 18.10
N ILE A 10 -10.62 9.07 17.30
CA ILE A 10 -11.24 7.74 17.38
C ILE A 10 -10.25 6.63 17.00
N MET A 11 -9.45 6.80 15.95
CA MET A 11 -8.45 5.81 15.51
C MET A 11 -7.19 5.75 16.39
N GLN A 12 -7.09 6.65 17.38
CA GLN A 12 -6.10 6.52 18.45
C GLN A 12 -6.49 5.41 19.44
N VAL A 13 -7.79 5.10 19.52
CA VAL A 13 -8.34 3.96 20.22
C VAL A 13 -8.32 2.80 19.22
N ASP A 14 -7.25 2.00 19.24
CA ASP A 14 -6.94 0.93 18.28
C ASP A 14 -7.87 -0.30 18.45
N ASP A 15 -9.18 -0.08 18.52
CA ASP A 15 -10.17 -1.12 18.70
C ASP A 15 -10.72 -1.59 17.35
N THR A 16 -10.56 -2.87 17.05
CA THR A 16 -11.08 -3.50 15.81
C THR A 16 -12.59 -3.30 15.66
N GLU A 17 -13.36 -3.20 16.76
CA GLU A 17 -14.79 -2.87 16.72
C GLU A 17 -15.06 -1.48 16.15
N VAL A 18 -14.22 -0.49 16.47
CA VAL A 18 -14.30 0.86 15.94
C VAL A 18 -14.00 0.85 14.44
N ILE A 19 -12.98 0.10 14.00
CA ILE A 19 -12.67 -0.08 12.58
C ILE A 19 -13.86 -0.72 11.85
N SER A 20 -14.44 -1.78 12.39
CA SER A 20 -15.60 -2.45 11.81
C SER A 20 -16.80 -1.52 11.66
N PHE A 21 -17.09 -0.68 12.67
CA PHE A 21 -18.13 0.33 12.60
C PHE A 21 -17.82 1.39 11.53
N LEU A 22 -16.59 1.88 11.48
CA LEU A 22 -16.17 2.87 10.50
C LEU A 22 -16.21 2.33 9.06
N LEU A 23 -15.92 1.05 8.83
CA LEU A 23 -16.07 0.40 7.52
C LEU A 23 -17.52 0.31 7.04
N GLN A 24 -18.50 0.32 7.96
CA GLN A 24 -19.92 0.43 7.62
C GLN A 24 -20.33 1.87 7.28
N THR A 25 -19.51 2.85 7.66
CA THR A 25 -19.66 4.25 7.25
C THR A 25 -18.86 4.50 5.97
N GLU A 26 -19.28 5.44 5.11
CA GLU A 26 -18.58 5.79 3.86
C GLU A 26 -17.23 6.53 4.08
N ILE A 27 -16.48 6.14 5.11
CA ILE A 27 -15.25 6.79 5.54
C ILE A 27 -14.11 6.60 4.55
N ILE A 28 -13.99 5.42 3.93
CA ILE A 28 -12.94 5.14 2.96
C ILE A 28 -13.09 6.07 1.75
N PRO A 29 -14.26 6.15 1.07
CA PRO A 29 -14.50 7.12 0.01
C PRO A 29 -14.18 8.57 0.43
N LEU A 30 -14.57 8.98 1.65
CA LEU A 30 -14.29 10.32 2.16
C LEU A 30 -12.79 10.59 2.35
N CYS A 31 -12.07 9.62 2.91
CA CYS A 31 -10.62 9.71 3.10
C CYS A 31 -9.90 9.75 1.75
N LEU A 32 -10.28 8.90 0.80
CA LEU A 32 -9.71 8.89 -0.54
C LEU A 32 -9.90 10.23 -1.26
N ARG A 33 -11.10 10.81 -1.21
CA ARG A 33 -11.36 12.15 -1.76
C ARG A 33 -10.48 13.22 -1.09
N THR A 34 -10.28 13.12 0.23
CA THR A 34 -9.43 14.04 0.98
C THR A 34 -7.94 13.86 0.65
N MET A 35 -7.49 12.63 0.42
CA MET A 35 -6.13 12.30 -0.01
C MET A 35 -5.81 12.90 -1.38
N GLU A 36 -6.79 12.99 -2.27
CA GLU A 36 -6.61 13.57 -3.60
C GLU A 36 -6.69 15.10 -3.58
N MET A 37 -7.76 15.68 -3.03
CA MET A 37 -8.08 17.11 -3.14
C MET A 37 -7.76 17.95 -1.88
N GLY A 38 -7.37 17.32 -0.77
CA GLY A 38 -7.14 18.02 0.51
C GLY A 38 -5.84 18.82 0.56
N SER A 39 -5.71 19.66 1.58
CA SER A 39 -4.42 20.31 1.92
C SER A 39 -3.41 19.27 2.42
N GLU A 40 -2.10 19.56 2.37
CA GLU A 40 -1.02 18.63 2.79
C GLU A 40 -1.29 17.95 4.14
N LEU A 41 -1.67 18.74 5.16
CA LEU A 41 -2.01 18.21 6.48
C LEU A 41 -3.22 17.24 6.43
N SER A 42 -4.25 17.60 5.66
CA SER A 42 -5.45 16.77 5.51
C SER A 42 -5.15 15.48 4.75
N LYS A 43 -4.30 15.55 3.71
CA LYS A 43 -3.80 14.36 3.00
C LYS A 43 -3.04 13.45 3.94
N THR A 44 -2.20 14.00 4.81
CA THR A 44 -1.43 13.23 5.80
C THR A 44 -2.35 12.50 6.78
N VAL A 45 -3.31 13.22 7.37
CA VAL A 45 -4.28 12.62 8.30
C VAL A 45 -5.16 11.57 7.61
N ALA A 46 -5.66 11.86 6.41
CA ALA A 46 -6.48 10.91 5.65
C ALA A 46 -5.70 9.64 5.27
N THR A 47 -4.44 9.80 4.83
CA THR A 47 -3.56 8.66 4.53
C THR A 47 -3.28 7.83 5.77
N PHE A 48 -3.08 8.48 6.93
CA PHE A 48 -2.90 7.79 8.21
C PHE A 48 -4.13 6.97 8.63
N ILE A 49 -5.34 7.50 8.42
CA ILE A 49 -6.59 6.75 8.69
C ILE A 49 -6.69 5.54 7.78
N VAL A 50 -6.47 5.70 6.47
CA VAL A 50 -6.49 4.56 5.52
C VAL A 50 -5.41 3.53 5.85
N GLN A 51 -4.22 4.00 6.27
CA GLN A 51 -3.15 3.13 6.74
C GLN A 51 -3.59 2.30 7.96
N LYS A 52 -4.21 2.92 8.97
CA LYS A 52 -4.75 2.23 10.15
C LYS A 52 -5.77 1.17 9.76
N ILE A 53 -6.71 1.51 8.87
CA ILE A 53 -7.71 0.57 8.35
C ILE A 53 -7.02 -0.61 7.64
N LEU A 54 -6.02 -0.37 6.79
CA LEU A 54 -5.30 -1.42 6.09
C LEU A 54 -4.47 -2.31 7.03
N LEU A 55 -3.93 -1.74 8.11
CA LEU A 55 -3.17 -2.51 9.11
C LEU A 55 -4.04 -3.53 9.84
N ASP A 56 -5.33 -3.26 10.01
CA ASP A 56 -6.30 -4.20 10.56
C ASP A 56 -6.74 -5.24 9.52
N ASP A 57 -6.82 -6.51 9.92
CA ASP A 57 -7.18 -7.62 9.04
C ASP A 57 -8.61 -7.50 8.47
N VAL A 58 -9.54 -6.93 9.23
CA VAL A 58 -10.93 -6.71 8.77
C VAL A 58 -10.94 -5.63 7.70
N GLY A 59 -10.20 -4.54 7.90
CA GLY A 59 -10.10 -3.44 6.93
C GLY A 59 -9.39 -3.84 5.65
N LEU A 60 -8.29 -4.60 5.74
CA LEU A 60 -7.61 -5.14 4.56
C LEU A 60 -8.53 -6.05 3.76
N ARG A 61 -9.25 -6.98 4.42
CA ARG A 61 -10.23 -7.86 3.76
C ARG A 61 -11.34 -7.06 3.10
N TYR A 62 -11.82 -6.00 3.73
CA TYR A 62 -12.88 -5.14 3.17
C TYR A 62 -12.44 -4.43 1.88
N ILE A 63 -11.22 -3.89 1.85
CA ILE A 63 -10.66 -3.19 0.69
C ILE A 63 -10.35 -4.18 -0.44
N CYS A 64 -9.77 -5.33 -0.11
CA CYS A 64 -9.46 -6.39 -1.07
C CYS A 64 -10.67 -7.29 -1.40
N ALA A 65 -11.86 -7.01 -0.86
CA ALA A 65 -13.06 -7.79 -1.11
C ALA A 65 -13.51 -7.68 -2.58
N THR A 66 -13.41 -6.48 -3.15
CA THR A 66 -13.77 -6.21 -4.55
C THR A 66 -12.64 -5.46 -5.26
N ALA A 67 -12.50 -5.71 -6.56
CA ALA A 67 -11.50 -5.02 -7.37
C ALA A 67 -11.74 -3.50 -7.39
N GLU A 68 -12.99 -3.05 -7.45
CA GLU A 68 -13.35 -1.62 -7.47
C GLU A 68 -12.79 -0.85 -6.27
N ARG A 69 -12.93 -1.41 -5.06
CA ARG A 69 -12.40 -0.79 -3.83
C ARG A 69 -10.88 -0.73 -3.84
N PHE A 70 -10.24 -1.83 -4.26
CA PHE A 70 -8.79 -1.89 -4.40
C PHE A 70 -8.28 -0.85 -5.41
N PHE A 71 -8.88 -0.78 -6.61
CA PHE A 71 -8.50 0.17 -7.65
C PHE A 71 -8.75 1.62 -7.22
N ALA A 72 -9.83 1.90 -6.50
CA ALA A 72 -10.08 3.23 -5.95
C ALA A 72 -8.95 3.68 -5.01
N VAL A 73 -8.53 2.81 -4.09
CA VAL A 73 -7.41 3.09 -3.17
C VAL A 73 -6.09 3.20 -3.93
N GLY A 74 -5.81 2.25 -4.83
CA GLY A 74 -4.57 2.19 -5.61
C GLY A 74 -4.38 3.40 -6.52
N SER A 75 -5.44 3.85 -7.20
CA SER A 75 -5.40 5.02 -8.09
C SER A 75 -5.08 6.31 -7.32
N VAL A 76 -5.75 6.52 -6.17
CA VAL A 76 -5.49 7.68 -5.31
C VAL A 76 -4.07 7.65 -4.76
N LEU A 77 -3.58 6.49 -4.30
CA LEU A 77 -2.20 6.34 -3.86
C LEU A 77 -1.21 6.63 -4.98
N ALA A 78 -1.46 6.17 -6.21
CA ALA A 78 -0.62 6.46 -7.36
C ALA A 78 -0.59 7.98 -7.66
N ASN A 79 -1.74 8.65 -7.70
CA ASN A 79 -1.83 10.11 -7.86
C ASN A 79 -1.04 10.86 -6.78
N MET A 80 -1.09 10.38 -5.53
CA MET A 80 -0.29 10.95 -4.45
C MET A 80 1.23 10.75 -4.67
N VAL A 81 1.66 9.60 -5.17
CA VAL A 81 3.07 9.35 -5.50
C VAL A 81 3.54 10.31 -6.60
N VAL A 82 2.74 10.52 -7.65
CA VAL A 82 3.05 11.51 -8.70
C VAL A 82 3.18 12.91 -8.09
N SER A 83 2.25 13.29 -7.21
CA SER A 83 2.29 14.59 -6.52
C SER A 83 3.55 14.75 -5.64
N LEU A 84 4.00 13.65 -5.02
CA LEU A 84 5.22 13.64 -4.20
C LEU A 84 6.50 13.79 -5.01
N ALA A 85 6.48 13.45 -6.30
CA ALA A 85 7.64 13.66 -7.17
C ALA A 85 7.91 15.17 -7.40
N ASP A 86 6.84 15.98 -7.41
CA ASP A 86 6.92 17.44 -7.53
C ASP A 86 7.21 18.09 -6.16
N GLN A 87 6.48 17.69 -5.12
CA GLN A 87 6.65 18.15 -3.75
C GLN A 87 7.01 17.00 -2.80
N PRO A 88 8.32 16.77 -2.54
CA PRO A 88 8.77 15.63 -1.77
C PRO A 88 8.43 15.77 -0.28
N SER A 89 7.55 14.90 0.21
CA SER A 89 7.16 14.83 1.63
C SER A 89 7.44 13.44 2.21
N THR A 90 8.49 13.35 3.04
CA THR A 90 8.95 12.08 3.66
C THR A 90 7.89 11.41 4.53
N ARG A 91 7.10 12.21 5.26
CA ARG A 91 6.02 11.73 6.12
C ARG A 91 4.93 11.02 5.31
N LEU A 92 4.45 11.66 4.25
CA LEU A 92 3.43 11.10 3.36
C LEU A 92 3.94 9.85 2.65
N LEU A 93 5.16 9.91 2.10
CA LEU A 93 5.78 8.79 1.41
C LEU A 93 5.84 7.54 2.29
N LYS A 94 6.22 7.72 3.57
CA LYS A 94 6.25 6.64 4.56
C LYS A 94 4.91 5.95 4.75
N HIS A 95 3.82 6.73 4.87
CA HIS A 95 2.47 6.17 4.99
C HIS A 95 2.04 5.44 3.72
N ILE A 96 2.31 6.01 2.53
CA ILE A 96 1.98 5.41 1.24
C ILE A 96 2.69 4.07 1.05
N ILE A 97 4.00 4.00 1.28
CA ILE A 97 4.78 2.76 1.15
C ILE A 97 4.24 1.70 2.10
N ARG A 98 3.89 2.07 3.34
CA ARG A 98 3.29 1.14 4.31
C ARG A 98 1.94 0.61 3.84
N CYS A 99 1.09 1.46 3.25
CA CYS A 99 -0.20 1.04 2.68
C CYS A 99 0.00 0.03 1.55
N TYR A 100 0.90 0.30 0.60
CA TYR A 100 1.21 -0.63 -0.48
C TYR A 100 1.78 -1.96 0.04
N LEU A 101 2.71 -1.91 1.00
CA LEU A 101 3.26 -3.12 1.61
C LEU A 101 2.14 -3.98 2.22
N ARG A 102 1.20 -3.36 2.94
CA ARG A 102 0.09 -4.10 3.54
C ARG A 102 -0.91 -4.63 2.51
N LEU A 103 -1.14 -3.90 1.42
CA LEU A 103 -1.90 -4.44 0.28
C LEU A 103 -1.21 -5.66 -0.34
N SER A 104 0.13 -5.69 -0.39
CA SER A 104 0.88 -6.81 -0.93
C SER A 104 0.79 -8.11 -0.12
N ASP A 105 0.38 -8.04 1.16
CA ASP A 105 0.07 -9.24 1.95
C ASP A 105 -1.13 -10.02 1.39
N ASN A 106 -2.02 -9.36 0.64
CA ASN A 106 -3.13 -10.02 -0.01
C ASN A 106 -2.71 -10.49 -1.42
N PRO A 107 -2.80 -11.79 -1.74
CA PRO A 107 -2.32 -12.32 -3.02
C PRO A 107 -3.03 -11.73 -4.24
N ARG A 108 -4.32 -11.40 -4.13
CA ARG A 108 -5.08 -10.77 -5.23
C ARG A 108 -4.62 -9.33 -5.46
N ALA A 109 -4.46 -8.58 -4.39
CA ALA A 109 -3.96 -7.20 -4.47
C ALA A 109 -2.51 -7.18 -4.95
N CYS A 110 -1.66 -8.10 -4.48
CA CYS A 110 -0.28 -8.24 -4.91
C CYS A 110 -0.16 -8.44 -6.43
N ALA A 111 -0.98 -9.32 -7.02
CA ALA A 111 -1.03 -9.50 -8.47
C ALA A 111 -1.44 -8.22 -9.21
N ALA A 112 -2.42 -7.47 -8.70
CA ALA A 112 -2.81 -6.20 -9.29
C ALA A 112 -1.75 -5.11 -9.13
N LEU A 113 -1.01 -5.10 -8.02
CA LEU A 113 0.11 -4.18 -7.79
C LEU A 113 1.25 -4.38 -8.80
N GLN A 114 1.43 -5.57 -9.38
CA GLN A 114 2.42 -5.77 -10.45
C GLN A 114 2.20 -4.82 -11.62
N SER A 115 0.94 -4.59 -11.99
CA SER A 115 0.55 -3.74 -13.12
C SER A 115 0.23 -2.29 -12.73
N CYS A 116 -0.10 -2.04 -11.45
CA CYS A 116 -0.57 -0.72 -11.00
C CYS A 116 0.43 0.05 -10.12
N LEU A 117 1.55 -0.56 -9.73
CA LEU A 117 2.55 0.12 -8.90
C LEU A 117 3.28 1.21 -9.73
N PRO A 118 3.26 2.47 -9.29
CA PRO A 118 3.86 3.58 -10.04
C PRO A 118 5.39 3.44 -10.15
N ASP A 119 5.93 3.70 -11.35
CA ASP A 119 7.35 3.50 -11.66
C ASP A 119 8.27 4.39 -10.82
N MET A 120 7.80 5.53 -10.32
CA MET A 120 8.57 6.42 -9.43
C MET A 120 8.98 5.73 -8.11
N LEU A 121 8.23 4.72 -7.67
CA LEU A 121 8.61 3.89 -6.52
C LEU A 121 9.67 2.85 -6.88
N LYS A 122 9.84 2.52 -8.17
CA LYS A 122 10.79 1.53 -8.69
C LYS A 122 12.11 2.18 -9.16
N ASP A 123 12.01 3.35 -9.79
CA ASP A 123 13.13 4.04 -10.46
C ASP A 123 14.08 4.78 -9.50
N GLY A 124 13.74 4.82 -8.21
CA GLY A 124 14.58 5.44 -7.19
C GLY A 124 14.40 6.95 -7.06
N THR A 125 13.35 7.53 -7.65
CA THR A 125 12.97 8.95 -7.52
C THR A 125 12.98 9.42 -6.07
N PHE A 126 12.54 8.57 -5.14
CA PHE A 126 12.46 8.88 -3.72
C PHE A 126 13.68 8.47 -2.89
N ASN A 127 14.79 8.03 -3.50
CA ASN A 127 15.97 7.54 -2.77
C ASN A 127 16.54 8.57 -1.79
N ASN A 128 16.52 9.86 -2.16
CA ASN A 128 16.92 10.96 -1.28
C ASN A 128 15.99 11.10 -0.07
N CYS A 129 14.67 11.02 -0.29
CA CYS A 129 13.68 11.06 0.80
C CYS A 129 13.81 9.86 1.75
N LEU A 130 14.23 8.70 1.22
CA LEU A 130 14.40 7.45 1.94
C LEU A 130 15.81 7.27 2.52
N ARG A 131 16.70 8.25 2.39
CA ARG A 131 18.07 8.17 2.93
C ARG A 131 18.07 8.18 4.45
N ASP A 132 17.26 9.05 5.05
CA ASP A 132 17.18 9.24 6.50
C ASP A 132 16.17 8.33 7.20
N ASP A 133 15.34 7.58 6.45
CA ASP A 133 14.38 6.62 7.01
C ASP A 133 14.66 5.18 6.51
N PRO A 134 15.60 4.46 7.14
CA PRO A 134 16.00 3.12 6.72
C PRO A 134 14.87 2.10 6.87
N ALA A 135 13.89 2.33 7.76
CA ALA A 135 12.73 1.46 7.92
C ALA A 135 11.83 1.50 6.68
N THR A 136 11.51 2.69 6.19
CA THR A 136 10.68 2.87 4.99
C THR A 136 11.38 2.30 3.76
N ARG A 137 12.70 2.45 3.66
CA ARG A 137 13.49 1.81 2.60
C ARG A 137 13.35 0.28 2.62
N ARG A 138 13.41 -0.35 3.80
CA ARG A 138 13.18 -1.80 3.93
C ARG A 138 11.76 -2.20 3.50
N TRP A 139 10.74 -1.41 3.87
CA TRP A 139 9.37 -1.67 3.46
C TRP A 139 9.19 -1.59 1.94
N LEU A 140 9.82 -0.62 1.28
CA LEU A 140 9.81 -0.52 -0.17
C LEU A 140 10.48 -1.74 -0.82
N GLN A 141 11.64 -2.15 -0.33
CA GLN A 141 12.33 -3.35 -0.84
C GLN A 141 11.48 -4.61 -0.66
N GLN A 142 10.84 -4.79 0.50
CA GLN A 142 9.93 -5.90 0.75
C GLN A 142 8.71 -5.87 -0.19
N LEU A 143 8.12 -4.70 -0.41
CA LEU A 143 7.02 -4.51 -1.35
C LEU A 143 7.44 -4.95 -2.77
N LEU A 144 8.57 -4.44 -3.26
CA LEU A 144 9.08 -4.79 -4.58
C LEU A 144 9.37 -6.30 -4.68
N HIS A 145 9.90 -6.92 -3.63
CA HIS A 145 10.10 -8.36 -3.55
C HIS A 145 8.79 -9.14 -3.60
N ASN A 146 7.77 -8.74 -2.84
CA ASN A 146 6.46 -9.40 -2.84
C ASN A 146 5.80 -9.32 -4.23
N VAL A 147 5.84 -8.12 -4.84
CA VAL A 147 5.26 -7.87 -6.15
C VAL A 147 6.03 -8.60 -7.26
N THR A 148 7.36 -8.68 -7.19
CA THR A 148 8.17 -9.39 -8.20
C THR A 148 8.16 -10.91 -7.99
N GLY A 149 8.16 -11.37 -6.74
CA GLY A 149 8.24 -12.77 -6.34
C GLY A 149 6.92 -13.53 -6.42
N GLY A 150 5.77 -12.83 -6.39
CA GLY A 150 4.45 -13.44 -6.54
C GLY A 150 4.17 -14.12 -7.88
N GLY A 151 5.09 -14.01 -8.85
CA GLY A 151 5.04 -14.70 -10.15
C GLY A 151 5.79 -16.04 -10.22
N MET A 152 6.47 -16.49 -9.15
CA MET A 152 7.27 -17.72 -9.20
C MET A 152 6.72 -18.84 -8.31
N GLY A 153 5.63 -19.44 -8.81
CA GLY A 153 5.42 -20.89 -8.71
C GLY A 153 6.34 -21.68 -9.65
N GLY A 154 7.60 -21.28 -9.76
CA GLY A 154 8.64 -22.02 -10.48
C GLY A 154 9.45 -22.82 -9.48
N ALA A 155 9.03 -24.05 -9.20
CA ALA A 155 9.81 -24.97 -8.41
C ALA A 155 11.22 -25.12 -9.02
N PRO A 156 12.29 -25.18 -8.20
CA PRO A 156 13.56 -25.67 -8.70
C PRO A 156 13.38 -27.16 -8.98
N GLN A 157 13.41 -27.61 -10.24
CA GLN A 157 13.66 -29.02 -10.51
C GLN A 157 15.17 -29.26 -10.43
N PRO A 158 15.65 -30.04 -9.44
CA PRO A 158 17.00 -30.55 -9.44
C PRO A 158 17.05 -31.82 -10.30
N GLY A 159 18.03 -31.89 -11.20
CA GLY A 159 18.59 -33.14 -11.73
C GLY A 159 17.77 -33.88 -12.78
N MET A 160 18.22 -33.80 -14.02
CA MET A 160 18.24 -34.97 -14.92
C MET A 160 19.67 -35.08 -15.47
N ASP A 161 20.36 -36.09 -14.96
CA ASP A 161 21.63 -36.63 -15.39
C ASP A 161 21.67 -36.96 -16.89
N PRO A 162 22.75 -36.60 -17.62
CA PRO A 162 22.97 -37.09 -18.97
C PRO A 162 23.81 -38.37 -18.92
N MET A 163 23.20 -39.53 -18.72
CA MET A 163 23.92 -40.80 -18.93
C MET A 163 23.01 -42.00 -19.22
N ASN A 164 22.48 -42.07 -20.45
CA ASN A 164 22.29 -43.37 -21.12
C ASN A 164 21.96 -43.21 -22.61
N MET A 165 22.91 -43.54 -23.50
CA MET A 165 22.68 -44.55 -24.54
C MET A 165 23.96 -44.77 -25.34
N GLY A 166 24.59 -45.91 -25.08
CA GLY A 166 25.32 -46.62 -26.12
C GLY A 166 24.35 -47.52 -26.87
N MET A 167 24.40 -47.46 -28.19
CA MET A 167 24.32 -48.59 -29.13
C MET A 167 24.74 -48.09 -30.52
#